data_AF-A0A950UTC9-F1
#
_entry.id   AF-A0A950UTC9-F1
#
_cell.length_a   1.000
_cell.length_b   1.000
_cell.length_c   1.000
_cell.angle_alpha   90.00
_cell.angle_beta   90.00
_cell.angle_gamma   90.00
#
_symmetry.space_group_name_H-M   'P 1'
#
loop_
_entity.id
_entity.type
_entity.pdbx_description
1 polymer ?
#
loop_
_entity_poly.entity_id
_entity_poly.type
_entity_poly.pdbx_seq_one_letter_code
_entity_poly.pdbx_strand_id
1 'polypeptide(L)'
;MAHDPVHDFDFFFGSWAVRHRQLKARLANCTAWIEFHGTCTAQPILGGAGNMDDNIIHKPDATYRAATLRTFDRATKQWAIWWFDGRMPHNPVDPPMKGSFTDGVGTFLADETFEGKPIKVRFIWSRISPTFCQWEQAFSEDGGKSWETNWIMENTRMA
;
A
#
# COMPACT_ATOMS: atom_id res chain seq x y z
N MET A 1 -20.16 11.19 17.66
CA MET A 1 -20.17 9.73 17.44
C MET A 1 -18.72 9.28 17.40
N ALA A 2 -18.40 8.12 17.98
CA ALA A 2 -17.06 7.56 17.88
C ALA A 2 -16.76 7.18 16.42
N HIS A 3 -15.51 7.33 15.98
CA HIS A 3 -15.04 6.90 14.68
C HIS A 3 -15.23 5.38 14.53
N ASP A 4 -15.90 4.93 13.46
CA ASP A 4 -16.02 3.50 13.15
C ASP A 4 -14.89 3.10 12.19
N PRO A 5 -13.95 2.21 12.60
CA PRO A 5 -12.78 1.86 11.81
C PRO A 5 -13.10 1.21 10.46
N VAL A 6 -14.33 0.75 10.24
CA VAL A 6 -14.76 0.28 8.91
C VAL A 6 -14.71 1.38 7.83
N HIS A 7 -14.68 2.64 8.23
CA HIS A 7 -14.60 3.81 7.34
C HIS A 7 -13.18 4.40 7.23
N ASP A 8 -12.17 3.72 7.79
CA ASP A 8 -10.78 4.21 7.82
C ASP A 8 -10.22 4.56 6.44
N PHE A 9 -10.64 3.87 5.38
CA PHE A 9 -10.16 4.09 4.01
C PHE A 9 -11.05 4.97 3.14
N ASP A 10 -12.15 5.51 3.67
CA ASP A 10 -13.12 6.29 2.87
C ASP A 10 -12.49 7.52 2.22
N PHE A 11 -11.44 8.08 2.84
CA PHE A 11 -10.66 9.19 2.28
C PHE A 11 -10.07 8.87 0.89
N PHE A 12 -9.83 7.59 0.59
CA PHE A 12 -9.11 7.14 -0.59
C PHE A 12 -10.03 6.90 -1.80
N PHE A 13 -11.35 6.92 -1.66
CA PHE A 13 -12.26 6.65 -2.79
C PHE A 13 -12.22 7.75 -3.86
N GLY A 14 -12.19 7.34 -5.13
CA GLY A 14 -12.06 8.23 -6.29
C GLY A 14 -10.74 8.05 -7.04
N SER A 15 -10.43 9.00 -7.93
CA SER A 15 -9.26 8.95 -8.79
C SER A 15 -8.13 9.86 -8.30
N TRP A 16 -6.90 9.38 -8.44
CA TRP A 16 -5.68 10.00 -7.92
C TRP A 16 -4.58 9.99 -8.98
N ALA A 17 -3.85 11.09 -9.06
CA ALA A 17 -2.53 11.11 -9.67
C ALA A 17 -1.51 10.66 -8.63
N VAL A 18 -0.60 9.77 -9.01
CA VAL A 18 0.37 9.17 -8.09
C VAL A 18 1.79 9.55 -8.52
N ARG A 19 2.57 10.08 -7.58
CA ARG A 19 4.01 10.24 -7.73
C ARG A 19 4.71 9.16 -6.91
N HIS A 20 5.47 8.32 -7.59
CA HIS A 20 6.21 7.24 -6.96
C HIS A 20 7.67 7.64 -6.81
N ARG A 21 8.26 7.23 -5.69
CA ARG A 21 9.71 7.16 -5.48
C ARG A 21 10.04 5.77 -4.97
N GLN A 22 10.80 4.99 -5.73
CA GLN A 22 11.09 3.60 -5.40
C GLN A 22 12.60 3.32 -5.44
N LEU A 23 13.15 2.56 -4.48
CA LEU A 23 14.56 2.17 -4.52
C LEU A 23 14.83 1.26 -5.72
N LYS A 24 16.04 1.40 -6.30
CA LYS A 24 16.48 0.53 -7.40
C LYS A 24 16.66 -0.92 -6.95
N ALA A 25 17.19 -1.13 -5.75
CA ALA A 25 17.34 -2.44 -5.11
C ALA A 25 16.94 -2.34 -3.63
N ARG A 26 16.43 -3.44 -3.05
CA ARG A 26 15.98 -3.50 -1.64
C ARG A 26 16.94 -4.39 -0.87
N LEU A 27 17.18 -4.05 0.40
CA LEU A 27 18.06 -4.80 1.31
C LEU A 27 19.45 -5.05 0.71
N ALA A 28 19.93 -4.05 -0.04
CA ALA A 28 21.19 -4.11 -0.79
C ALA A 28 22.08 -2.88 -0.50
N ASN A 29 21.81 -2.18 0.62
CA ASN A 29 22.42 -0.88 0.95
C ASN A 29 22.27 0.15 -0.18
N CYS A 30 21.15 0.08 -0.91
CA CYS A 30 20.90 0.93 -2.06
C CYS A 30 20.34 2.27 -1.60
N THR A 31 20.94 3.37 -2.04
CA THR A 31 20.44 4.73 -1.82
C THR A 31 19.93 5.39 -3.09
N ALA A 32 19.98 4.66 -4.22
CA ALA A 32 19.56 5.16 -5.52
C ALA A 32 18.04 4.96 -5.70
N TRP A 33 17.34 6.08 -5.87
CA TRP A 33 15.90 6.10 -6.10
C TRP A 33 15.59 6.31 -7.58
N ILE A 34 14.49 5.72 -8.03
CA ILE A 34 13.82 6.06 -9.29
C ILE A 34 12.50 6.75 -8.99
N GLU A 35 12.18 7.76 -9.77
CA GLU A 35 10.93 8.50 -9.69
C GLU A 35 10.13 8.26 -10.96
N PHE A 36 8.83 8.10 -10.80
CA PHE A 36 7.90 7.89 -11.90
C PHE A 36 6.47 8.23 -11.48
N HIS A 37 5.57 8.27 -12.45
CA HIS A 37 4.17 8.66 -12.25
C HIS A 37 3.22 7.49 -12.44
N GLY A 38 1.98 7.69 -12.02
CA GLY A 38 0.91 6.72 -12.16
C GLY A 38 -0.45 7.37 -11.89
N THR A 39 -1.48 6.54 -11.98
CA THR A 39 -2.83 6.88 -11.52
C THR A 39 -3.39 5.73 -10.70
N CYS A 40 -4.31 6.04 -9.80
CA CYS A 40 -5.01 5.08 -8.98
C CYS A 40 -6.48 5.46 -8.93
N THR A 41 -7.39 4.51 -9.12
CA THR A 41 -8.83 4.71 -8.88
C THR A 41 -9.32 3.70 -7.87
N ALA A 42 -9.87 4.17 -6.75
CA ALA A 42 -10.35 3.35 -5.67
C ALA A 42 -11.87 3.45 -5.49
N GLN A 43 -12.50 2.33 -5.13
CA GLN A 43 -13.95 2.24 -4.93
C GLN A 43 -14.31 1.35 -3.73
N PRO A 44 -15.39 1.67 -3.00
CA PRO A 44 -15.88 0.80 -1.95
C PRO A 44 -16.49 -0.48 -2.53
N ILE A 45 -16.40 -1.57 -1.76
CA ILE A 45 -17.02 -2.86 -2.03
C ILE A 45 -17.60 -3.42 -0.73
N LEU A 46 -18.21 -4.61 -0.77
CA LEU A 46 -18.70 -5.32 0.43
C LEU A 46 -19.60 -4.47 1.35
N GLY A 47 -20.41 -3.58 0.77
CA GLY A 47 -21.28 -2.68 1.53
C GLY A 47 -20.53 -1.68 2.42
N GLY A 48 -19.31 -1.29 2.04
CA GLY A 48 -18.45 -0.38 2.79
C GLY A 48 -17.43 -1.08 3.69
N ALA A 49 -17.55 -2.39 3.93
CA ALA A 49 -16.58 -3.17 4.71
C ALA A 49 -15.34 -3.61 3.90
N GLY A 50 -15.12 -2.99 2.74
CA GLY A 50 -13.99 -3.26 1.87
C GLY A 50 -13.82 -2.18 0.82
N ASN A 51 -12.65 -2.15 0.18
CA ASN A 51 -12.41 -1.35 -1.02
C ASN A 51 -11.45 -2.08 -1.95
N MET A 52 -11.43 -1.64 -3.21
CA MET A 52 -10.43 -2.06 -4.17
C MET A 52 -9.93 -0.86 -4.97
N ASP A 53 -8.71 -0.95 -5.49
CA ASP A 53 -8.19 0.03 -6.44
C ASP A 53 -7.55 -0.61 -7.67
N ASP A 54 -7.55 0.13 -8.78
CA ASP A 54 -6.82 -0.14 -10.01
C ASP A 54 -5.74 0.94 -10.17
N ASN A 55 -4.48 0.50 -10.24
CA ASN A 55 -3.30 1.35 -10.41
C ASN A 55 -2.76 1.18 -11.83
N ILE A 56 -2.46 2.29 -12.48
CA ILE A 56 -1.62 2.35 -13.67
C ILE A 56 -0.28 2.93 -13.25
N ILE A 57 0.80 2.18 -13.44
CA ILE A 57 2.14 2.56 -12.99
C ILE A 57 3.04 2.74 -14.20
N HIS A 58 3.50 3.98 -14.45
CA HIS A 58 4.34 4.35 -15.58
C HIS A 58 5.82 4.31 -15.21
N LYS A 59 6.38 3.12 -14.95
CA LYS A 59 7.82 2.99 -14.73
C LYS A 59 8.60 3.45 -15.98
N PRO A 60 9.88 3.88 -15.82
CA PRO A 60 10.67 4.39 -16.94
C PRO A 60 10.80 3.45 -18.13
N ASP A 61 10.81 2.15 -17.88
CA ASP A 61 10.99 1.08 -18.87
C ASP A 61 9.68 0.44 -19.34
N ALA A 62 8.61 0.52 -18.54
CA ALA A 62 7.32 -0.10 -18.87
C ALA A 62 6.16 0.53 -18.10
N THR A 63 4.97 0.51 -18.70
CA THR A 63 3.71 0.71 -17.97
C THR A 63 3.09 -0.63 -17.63
N TYR A 64 2.63 -0.79 -16.39
CA TYR A 64 1.86 -1.97 -15.98
C TYR A 64 0.69 -1.57 -15.08
N ARG A 65 -0.24 -2.51 -14.90
CA ARG A 65 -1.37 -2.36 -13.99
C ARG A 65 -1.22 -3.26 -12.79
N ALA A 66 -1.77 -2.80 -11.67
CA ALA A 66 -1.87 -3.58 -10.45
C ALA A 66 -3.13 -3.20 -9.69
N ALA A 67 -3.64 -4.11 -8.88
CA ALA A 67 -4.83 -3.89 -8.08
C ALA A 67 -4.56 -4.14 -6.61
N THR A 68 -5.28 -3.43 -5.75
CA THR A 68 -5.31 -3.73 -4.31
C THR A 68 -6.70 -4.15 -3.90
N LEU A 69 -6.80 -5.16 -3.03
CA LEU A 69 -8.03 -5.50 -2.31
C LEU A 69 -7.82 -5.21 -0.83
N ARG A 70 -8.77 -4.51 -0.20
CA ARG A 70 -8.78 -4.27 1.25
C ARG A 70 -10.11 -4.72 1.83
N THR A 71 -10.08 -5.50 2.90
CA THR A 71 -11.28 -5.93 3.62
C THR A 71 -11.12 -5.70 5.11
N PHE A 72 -12.23 -5.37 5.78
CA PHE A 72 -12.25 -5.10 7.21
C PHE A 72 -12.80 -6.29 7.99
N ASP A 73 -12.06 -6.74 8.99
CA ASP A 73 -12.51 -7.73 9.95
C ASP A 73 -13.06 -7.03 11.21
N ARG A 74 -14.38 -7.12 11.41
CA ARG A 74 -15.06 -6.51 12.56
C ARG A 74 -14.68 -7.15 13.89
N ALA A 75 -14.27 -8.42 13.91
CA ALA A 75 -13.93 -9.12 15.14
C ALA A 75 -12.59 -8.62 15.71
N THR A 76 -11.58 -8.50 14.84
CA THR A 76 -10.25 -8.00 15.22
C THR A 76 -10.11 -6.48 15.13
N LYS A 77 -11.05 -5.81 14.44
CA LYS A 77 -11.01 -4.39 14.07
C LYS A 77 -9.77 -4.03 13.24
N GLN A 78 -9.36 -4.94 12.37
CA GLN A 78 -8.21 -4.76 11.49
C GLN A 78 -8.62 -4.83 10.03
N TRP A 79 -7.88 -4.14 9.18
CA TRP A 79 -7.92 -4.35 7.75
C TRP A 79 -6.88 -5.38 7.33
N ALA A 80 -7.25 -6.15 6.31
CA ALA A 80 -6.35 -6.98 5.52
C ALA A 80 -6.19 -6.37 4.13
N ILE A 81 -4.96 -6.31 3.60
CA ILE A 81 -4.63 -5.71 2.30
C ILE A 81 -3.87 -6.72 1.46
N TRP A 82 -4.35 -6.98 0.25
CA TRP A 82 -3.69 -7.83 -0.75
C TRP A 82 -3.32 -7.00 -1.98
N TRP A 83 -2.12 -7.23 -2.50
CA TRP A 83 -1.61 -6.63 -3.73
C TRP A 83 -1.61 -7.65 -4.88
N PHE A 84 -2.01 -7.21 -6.06
CA PHE A 84 -2.06 -8.02 -7.27
C PHE A 84 -1.29 -7.33 -8.38
N ASP A 85 -0.15 -7.88 -8.78
CA ASP A 85 0.63 -7.40 -9.91
C ASP A 85 0.10 -8.00 -11.22
N GLY A 86 -0.43 -7.17 -12.12
CA GLY A 86 -1.01 -7.63 -13.38
C GLY A 86 -0.01 -8.29 -14.33
N ARG A 87 1.29 -8.17 -14.06
CA ARG A 87 2.35 -8.86 -14.81
C ARG A 87 2.50 -10.33 -14.38
N MET A 88 1.93 -10.70 -13.24
CA MET A 88 2.10 -12.02 -12.60
C MET A 88 0.73 -12.63 -12.21
N PRO A 89 -0.21 -12.83 -13.15
CA PRO A 89 -1.59 -13.22 -12.84
C PRO A 89 -1.74 -14.63 -12.25
N HIS A 90 -0.71 -15.48 -12.36
CA HIS A 90 -0.71 -16.85 -11.86
C HIS A 90 0.17 -17.05 -10.62
N ASN A 91 0.81 -15.99 -10.14
CA ASN A 91 1.57 -16.08 -8.91
C ASN A 91 0.62 -16.32 -7.73
N PRO A 92 1.06 -17.09 -6.72
CA PRO A 92 0.36 -17.13 -5.44
C PRO A 92 0.20 -15.71 -4.89
N VAL A 93 -0.97 -15.45 -4.32
CA VAL A 93 -1.21 -14.19 -3.61
C VAL A 93 -0.49 -14.26 -2.27
N ASP A 94 0.32 -13.25 -1.97
CA ASP A 94 1.04 -13.15 -0.71
C ASP A 94 0.08 -13.06 0.51
N PRO A 95 0.53 -13.43 1.72
CA PRO A 95 -0.22 -13.17 2.94
C PRO A 95 -0.66 -11.70 3.04
N PRO A 96 -1.88 -11.40 3.54
CA PRO A 96 -2.32 -10.02 3.62
C PRO A 96 -1.47 -9.23 4.62
N MET A 97 -1.25 -7.98 4.28
CA MET A 97 -0.83 -6.97 5.26
C MET A 97 -2.00 -6.72 6.21
N LYS A 98 -1.75 -6.81 7.52
CA LYS A 98 -2.79 -6.63 8.56
C LYS A 98 -2.47 -5.45 9.45
N GLY A 99 -3.49 -4.68 9.81
CA GLY A 99 -3.29 -3.47 10.62
C GLY A 99 -4.54 -2.62 10.78
N SER A 100 -4.36 -1.43 11.34
CA SER A 100 -5.42 -0.48 11.62
C SER A 100 -4.88 0.95 11.58
N PHE A 101 -5.79 1.92 11.66
CA PHE A 101 -5.44 3.33 11.84
C PHE A 101 -5.43 3.70 13.32
N THR A 102 -4.43 4.49 13.70
CA THR A 102 -4.32 5.13 15.02
C THR A 102 -3.87 6.57 14.77
N ASP A 103 -4.61 7.54 15.31
CA ASP A 103 -4.28 8.97 15.20
C ASP A 103 -4.00 9.45 13.76
N GLY A 104 -4.80 8.96 12.80
CA GLY A 104 -4.69 9.31 11.39
C GLY A 104 -3.53 8.63 10.64
N VAL A 105 -2.83 7.69 11.27
CA VAL A 105 -1.76 6.89 10.65
C VAL A 105 -2.19 5.43 10.56
N GLY A 106 -2.28 4.91 9.34
CA GLY A 106 -2.53 3.49 9.09
C GLY A 106 -1.22 2.73 9.08
N THR A 107 -1.06 1.72 9.95
CA THR A 107 0.14 0.86 9.96
C THR A 107 -0.25 -0.59 9.74
N PHE A 108 0.33 -1.22 8.72
CA PHE A 108 0.02 -2.60 8.33
C PHE A 108 1.30 -3.41 8.23
N LEU A 109 1.26 -4.67 8.66
CA LEU A 109 2.41 -5.56 8.72
C LEU A 109 2.10 -6.93 8.11
N ALA A 110 3.08 -7.53 7.45
CA ALA A 110 3.11 -8.93 7.08
C ALA A 110 4.50 -9.53 7.29
N ASP A 111 4.52 -10.86 7.46
CA ASP A 111 5.73 -11.67 7.34
C ASP A 111 5.75 -12.26 5.93
N GLU A 112 6.80 -11.95 5.17
CA GLU A 112 6.94 -12.33 3.76
C GLU A 112 8.32 -12.94 3.49
N THR A 113 8.54 -13.37 2.25
CA THR A 113 9.85 -13.82 1.75
C THR A 113 10.34 -12.91 0.64
N PHE A 114 11.54 -12.36 0.77
CA PHE A 114 12.21 -11.62 -0.29
C PHE A 114 13.53 -12.31 -0.65
N GLU A 115 13.70 -12.66 -1.92
CA GLU A 115 14.87 -13.39 -2.44
C GLU A 115 15.21 -14.65 -1.61
N GLY A 116 14.18 -15.38 -1.17
CA GLY A 116 14.31 -16.61 -0.38
C GLY A 116 14.61 -16.40 1.10
N LYS A 117 14.67 -15.15 1.59
CA LYS A 117 14.89 -14.83 3.00
C LYS A 117 13.61 -14.30 3.65
N PRO A 118 13.29 -14.73 4.89
CA PRO A 118 12.16 -14.18 5.63
C PRO A 118 12.42 -12.71 5.97
N ILE A 119 11.43 -11.87 5.74
CA ILE A 119 11.46 -10.44 6.07
C ILE A 119 10.13 -10.02 6.71
N LYS A 120 10.14 -8.88 7.41
CA LYS A 120 8.91 -8.14 7.72
C LYS A 120 8.69 -7.05 6.68
N VAL A 121 7.45 -6.89 6.27
CA VAL A 121 7.01 -5.79 5.41
C VAL A 121 6.09 -4.88 6.23
N ARG A 122 6.22 -3.56 6.03
CA ARG A 122 5.36 -2.56 6.65
C ARG A 122 4.83 -1.60 5.63
N PHE A 123 3.52 -1.38 5.67
CA PHE A 123 2.89 -0.25 5.00
C PHE A 123 2.53 0.83 6.00
N ILE A 124 2.76 2.09 5.63
CA ILE A 124 2.31 3.27 6.37
C ILE A 124 1.45 4.13 5.46
N TRP A 125 0.24 4.44 5.89
CA TRP A 125 -0.60 5.50 5.33
C TRP A 125 -0.53 6.71 6.26
N SER A 126 -0.20 7.89 5.72
CA SER A 126 -0.03 9.11 6.51
C SER A 126 -0.30 10.37 5.68
N ARG A 127 -0.21 11.54 6.34
CA ARG A 127 -0.42 12.86 5.71
C ARG A 127 -1.76 12.94 4.97
N ILE A 128 -2.82 12.39 5.57
CA ILE A 128 -4.12 12.24 4.92
C ILE A 128 -4.92 13.54 5.01
N SER A 129 -5.42 13.98 3.86
CA SER A 129 -6.36 15.07 3.69
C SER A 129 -7.36 14.71 2.58
N PRO A 130 -8.43 15.50 2.36
CA PRO A 130 -9.38 15.23 1.28
C PRO A 130 -8.74 15.16 -0.12
N THR A 131 -7.60 15.83 -0.32
CA THR A 131 -6.96 15.96 -1.63
C THR A 131 -5.56 15.34 -1.71
N PHE A 132 -5.04 14.79 -0.62
CA PHE A 132 -3.70 14.24 -0.57
C PHE A 132 -3.57 13.09 0.44
N CYS A 133 -2.78 12.07 0.11
CA CYS A 133 -2.31 11.10 1.09
C CYS A 133 -0.98 10.48 0.66
N GLN A 134 -0.17 10.08 1.63
CA GLN A 134 1.08 9.38 1.40
C GLN A 134 0.97 7.93 1.84
N TRP A 135 1.46 7.04 1.00
CA TRP A 135 1.69 5.64 1.32
C TRP A 135 3.19 5.33 1.24
N GLU A 136 3.67 4.50 2.16
CA GLU A 136 5.05 4.01 2.16
C GLU A 136 5.10 2.51 2.39
N GLN A 137 6.10 1.87 1.79
CA GLN A 137 6.52 0.51 2.07
C GLN A 137 7.95 0.49 2.62
N ALA A 138 8.16 -0.31 3.66
CA ALA A 138 9.47 -0.61 4.20
C ALA A 138 9.67 -2.10 4.44
N PHE A 139 10.90 -2.58 4.27
CA PHE A 139 11.32 -3.95 4.58
C PHE A 139 12.22 -3.97 5.80
N SER A 140 12.21 -5.09 6.52
CA SER A 140 13.07 -5.34 7.67
C SER A 140 13.57 -6.78 7.65
N GLU A 141 14.88 -6.94 7.79
CA GLU A 141 15.55 -8.24 7.89
C GLU A 141 15.85 -8.67 9.35
N ASP A 142 15.60 -7.80 10.33
CA ASP A 142 15.95 -8.01 11.75
C ASP A 142 14.72 -8.15 12.66
N GLY A 143 13.58 -8.51 12.09
CA GLY A 143 12.33 -8.71 12.80
C GLY A 143 11.62 -7.41 13.19
N GLY A 144 11.90 -6.31 12.48
CA GLY A 144 11.23 -5.01 12.64
C GLY A 144 11.95 -4.04 13.58
N LYS A 145 13.21 -4.31 13.94
CA LYS A 145 14.03 -3.40 14.77
C LYS A 145 14.54 -2.23 13.94
N SER A 146 14.89 -2.48 12.69
CA SER A 146 15.22 -1.48 11.68
C SER A 146 14.39 -1.66 10.41
N TRP A 147 14.24 -0.59 9.63
CA TRP A 147 13.38 -0.55 8.46
C TRP A 147 14.04 0.20 7.30
N GLU A 148 14.07 -0.41 6.12
CA GLU A 148 14.45 0.22 4.85
C GLU A 148 13.18 0.63 4.10
N THR A 149 12.78 1.90 4.20
CA THR A 149 11.74 2.45 3.31
C THR A 149 12.23 2.36 1.87
N ASN A 150 11.50 1.62 1.05
CA ASN A 150 11.92 1.27 -0.31
C ASN A 150 10.91 1.69 -1.38
N TRP A 151 9.72 2.14 -0.99
CA TRP A 151 8.75 2.72 -1.91
C TRP A 151 7.89 3.77 -1.19
N ILE A 152 7.73 4.93 -1.81
CA ILE A 152 6.87 6.01 -1.39
C ILE A 152 5.92 6.34 -2.55
N MET A 153 4.65 6.52 -2.23
CA MET A 153 3.62 7.01 -3.13
C MET A 153 2.98 8.25 -2.53
N GLU A 154 3.03 9.35 -3.25
CA GLU A 154 2.25 10.54 -2.94
C GLU A 154 1.07 10.62 -3.90
N ASN A 155 -0.14 10.60 -3.34
CA ASN A 155 -1.38 10.57 -4.10
C ASN A 155 -2.03 11.95 -3.99
N THR A 156 -2.34 12.55 -5.13
CA THR A 156 -3.07 13.81 -5.23
C THR A 156 -4.40 13.56 -5.93
N ARG A 157 -5.50 13.98 -5.31
CA ARG A 157 -6.85 13.74 -5.84
C ARG A 157 -7.01 14.45 -7.19
N MET A 158 -7.60 13.75 -8.15
CA MET A 158 -7.94 14.30 -9.47
C MET A 158 -9.32 14.99 -9.41
N ALA A 159 -9.50 16.01 -10.25
CA ALA A 159 -10.76 16.74 -10.40
C ALA A 159 -11.79 15.93 -11.20
#